data_AF-A0A3C1B250-F1
#
_entry.id   AF-A0A3C1B250-F1
#
_cell.length_a   1.000
_cell.length_b   1.000
_cell.length_c   1.000
_cell.angle_alpha   90.00
_cell.angle_beta   90.00
_cell.angle_gamma   90.00
#
_symmetry.space_group_name_H-M   'P 1'
#
loop_
_entity.id
_entity.type
_entity.pdbx_description
1 polymer ?
#
loop_
_entity_poly.entity_id
_entity_poly.type
_entity_poly.pdbx_seq_one_letter_code
_entity_poly.pdbx_strand_id
1 'polypeptide(L)'
;MIELKTELDKLMSSLSGVMAARTVLNADDEIVEIHILSDLSKSPKQLVRDIQSAIMAAFGIDVDYKLISVAQVNSNMDVPAIANEPRLTIRKIMISLDSASLETTVVLGHGDKIFEGSSKGPLTSGRNRIISAANACMNALKNYLGPAYNITLLDLQRNSVANNECFVMALSIVEPFGETVLYGISPINSPETEVQAAVMAVLSAVNRPITRPKKH
;
A
#
# COMPACT_ATOMS: atom_id res chain seq x y z
N MET A 1 0.21 8.70 31.15
CA MET A 1 0.88 7.68 30.32
C MET A 1 0.47 7.66 28.83
N ILE A 2 -0.62 7.00 28.38
CA ILE A 2 -0.85 6.77 26.93
C ILE A 2 -1.20 8.04 26.14
N GLU A 3 -1.98 8.95 26.75
CA GLU A 3 -2.51 10.13 26.06
C GLU A 3 -1.43 11.18 25.78
N LEU A 4 -0.67 11.61 26.80
CA LEU A 4 0.44 12.56 26.67
C LEU A 4 1.50 12.10 25.65
N LYS A 5 1.89 10.83 25.72
CA LYS A 5 2.82 10.23 24.74
C LYS A 5 2.30 10.35 23.31
N THR A 6 1.03 10.01 23.10
CA THR A 6 0.42 10.02 21.77
C THR A 6 0.34 11.44 21.19
N GLU A 7 0.09 12.44 22.03
CA GLU A 7 0.05 13.84 21.61
C GLU A 7 1.45 14.39 21.27
N LEU A 8 2.46 14.07 22.08
CA LEU A 8 3.87 14.38 21.79
C LEU A 8 4.32 13.79 20.45
N ASP A 9 4.04 12.50 20.23
CA ASP A 9 4.40 11.80 18.99
C ASP A 9 3.73 12.42 17.77
N LYS A 10 2.45 12.80 17.90
CA LYS A 10 1.69 13.50 16.85
C LYS A 10 2.25 14.89 16.55
N LEU A 11 2.55 15.69 17.58
CA LEU A 11 3.11 17.02 17.41
C LEU A 11 4.42 16.95 16.64
N MET A 12 5.36 16.13 17.12
CA MET A 12 6.68 16.00 16.50
C MET A 12 6.59 15.45 15.08
N SER A 13 5.70 14.50 14.81
CA SER A 13 5.50 13.95 13.47
C SER A 13 4.92 14.96 12.47
N SER A 14 4.33 16.06 12.93
CA SER A 14 3.83 17.14 12.06
C SER A 14 4.90 18.17 11.68
N LEU A 15 6.09 18.11 12.30
CA LEU A 15 7.19 19.02 11.98
C LEU A 15 7.81 18.68 10.63
N SER A 16 8.06 19.70 9.82
CA SER A 16 8.73 19.55 8.53
C SER A 16 10.10 18.86 8.68
N GLY A 17 10.30 17.80 7.90
CA GLY A 17 11.49 16.95 7.90
C GLY A 17 11.42 15.75 8.84
N VAL A 18 10.40 15.65 9.70
CA VAL A 18 10.16 14.47 10.54
C VAL A 18 9.28 13.48 9.80
N MET A 19 9.72 12.22 9.73
CA MET A 19 8.97 11.12 9.11
C MET A 19 8.23 10.28 10.15
N ALA A 20 8.81 10.13 11.33
CA ALA A 20 8.19 9.47 12.47
C ALA A 20 8.83 9.96 13.77
N ALA A 21 8.05 10.00 14.84
CA ALA A 21 8.51 10.32 16.17
C ALA A 21 7.95 9.31 17.19
N ARG A 22 8.76 8.99 18.21
CA ARG A 22 8.35 8.14 19.31
C ARG A 22 8.97 8.59 20.62
N THR A 23 8.11 8.81 21.60
CA THR A 23 8.47 9.21 22.96
C THR A 23 8.45 8.01 23.89
N VAL A 24 9.43 7.94 24.78
CA VAL A 24 9.48 6.98 25.90
C VAL A 24 9.33 7.78 27.19
N LEU A 25 8.31 7.41 27.98
CA LEU A 25 8.04 7.99 29.29
C LEU A 25 8.37 6.97 30.38
N ASN A 26 8.81 7.44 31.55
CA ASN A 26 8.94 6.62 32.75
C ASN A 26 7.59 6.47 33.48
N ALA A 27 7.60 5.85 34.67
CA ALA A 27 6.40 5.66 35.48
C ALA A 27 5.82 6.99 36.03
N ASP A 28 6.62 8.05 36.06
CA ASP A 28 6.27 9.39 36.56
C ASP A 28 5.88 10.36 35.42
N ASP A 29 5.61 9.83 34.21
CA ASP A 29 5.27 10.58 32.99
C ASP A 29 6.37 11.57 32.53
N GLU A 30 7.62 11.39 32.97
CA GLU A 30 8.77 12.16 32.49
C GLU A 30 9.35 11.55 31.22
N ILE A 31 9.80 12.43 30.31
CA ILE A 31 10.45 12.03 29.06
C ILE A 31 11.85 11.51 29.37
N VAL A 32 12.11 10.24 29.04
CA VAL A 32 13.44 9.64 29.15
C VAL A 32 14.15 9.53 27.81
N GLU A 33 13.40 9.35 26.72
CA GLU A 33 13.96 9.30 25.36
C GLU A 33 12.95 9.81 24.33
N ILE A 34 13.46 10.45 23.29
CA ILE A 34 12.72 10.81 22.08
C ILE A 34 13.49 10.28 20.88
N HIS A 35 12.86 9.42 20.09
CA HIS A 35 13.41 8.86 18.87
C HIS A 35 12.75 9.50 17.66
N ILE A 36 13.56 10.11 16.80
CA ILE A 36 13.11 10.81 15.61
C ILE A 36 13.73 10.15 14.38
N LEU A 37 12.88 9.76 13.45
CA LEU A 37 13.29 9.45 12.09
C LEU A 37 13.04 10.70 11.24
N SER A 38 14.10 11.24 10.65
CA SER A 38 14.02 12.43 9.81
C SER A 38 14.51 12.13 8.40
N ASP A 39 14.07 12.98 7.49
CA ASP A 39 14.62 13.03 6.15
C ASP A 39 15.87 13.93 6.11
N LEU A 40 16.49 14.16 4.94
CA LEU A 40 17.68 15.03 4.82
C LEU A 40 17.37 16.50 4.53
N SER A 41 16.10 16.93 4.61
CA SER A 41 15.73 18.33 4.34
C SER A 41 16.26 19.30 5.39
N LYS A 42 16.54 18.82 6.61
CA LYS A 42 17.08 19.60 7.73
C LYS A 42 18.25 18.90 8.40
N SER A 43 19.15 19.67 9.01
CA SER A 43 20.23 19.10 9.82
C SER A 43 19.70 18.57 11.16
N PRO A 44 20.34 17.56 11.79
CA PRO A 44 19.92 17.04 13.09
C PRO A 44 19.85 18.13 14.16
N LYS A 45 20.82 19.06 14.16
CA LYS A 45 20.85 20.19 15.10
C LYS A 45 19.65 21.12 14.94
N GLN A 46 19.22 21.36 13.71
CA GLN A 46 18.04 22.18 13.45
C GLN A 46 16.77 21.44 13.87
N LEU A 47 16.67 20.16 13.56
CA LEU A 47 15.53 19.32 13.92
C LEU A 47 15.34 19.22 15.45
N VAL A 48 16.43 19.00 16.18
CA VAL A 48 16.44 18.98 17.66
C VAL A 48 15.91 20.30 18.22
N ARG A 49 16.33 21.44 17.67
CA ARG A 49 15.82 22.75 18.10
C ARG A 49 14.36 22.96 17.78
N ASP A 50 13.91 22.54 16.59
CA ASP A 50 12.52 22.63 16.18
C ASP A 50 11.63 21.80 17.12
N ILE A 51 12.08 20.60 17.50
CA ILE A 51 11.39 19.71 18.45
C ILE A 51 11.33 20.35 19.84
N GLN A 52 12.46 20.81 20.39
CA GLN A 52 12.48 21.49 21.69
C GLN A 52 11.55 22.70 21.70
N SER A 53 11.58 23.50 20.63
CA SER A 53 10.73 24.68 20.48
C SER A 53 9.24 24.31 20.40
N ALA A 54 8.91 23.26 19.64
CA ALA A 54 7.53 22.80 19.48
C ALA A 54 6.96 22.24 20.79
N ILE A 55 7.72 21.38 21.47
CA ILE A 55 7.31 20.78 22.76
C ILE A 55 7.13 21.88 23.80
N MET A 56 8.08 22.81 23.90
CA MET A 56 7.99 23.93 24.84
C MET A 56 6.77 24.83 24.53
N ALA A 57 6.50 25.12 23.25
CA ALA A 57 5.38 25.98 22.87
C ALA A 57 4.00 25.32 23.10
N ALA A 58 3.88 24.02 22.83
CA ALA A 58 2.60 23.31 22.92
C ALA A 58 2.30 22.78 24.33
N PHE A 59 3.32 22.32 25.06
CA PHE A 59 3.16 21.64 26.35
C PHE A 59 3.87 22.33 27.51
N GLY A 60 4.71 23.34 27.27
CA GLY A 60 5.49 24.00 28.32
C GLY A 60 6.57 23.11 28.95
N ILE A 61 6.95 22.02 28.29
CA ILE A 61 7.94 21.05 28.78
C ILE A 61 9.31 21.42 28.21
N ASP A 62 10.28 21.63 29.10
CA ASP A 62 11.69 21.78 28.72
C ASP A 62 12.32 20.39 28.56
N VAL A 63 12.95 20.14 27.40
CA VAL A 63 13.52 18.84 27.05
C VAL A 63 15.00 19.01 26.77
N ASP A 64 15.86 18.27 27.46
CA ASP A 64 17.30 18.25 27.15
C ASP A 64 17.52 17.60 25.78
N TYR A 65 18.32 18.26 24.93
CA TYR A 65 18.69 17.76 23.61
C TYR A 65 19.37 16.39 23.65
N LYS A 66 19.99 16.01 24.78
CA LYS A 66 20.61 14.69 24.97
C LYS A 66 19.62 13.53 24.93
N LEU A 67 18.34 13.80 25.22
CA LEU A 67 17.27 12.80 25.18
C LEU A 67 16.75 12.59 23.76
N ILE A 68 17.13 13.44 22.81
CA ILE A 68 16.62 13.43 21.44
C ILE A 68 17.65 12.72 20.53
N SER A 69 17.30 11.53 20.10
CA SER A 69 18.02 10.79 19.06
C SER A 69 17.40 11.06 17.70
N VAL A 70 18.21 11.52 16.75
CA VAL A 70 17.79 11.75 15.36
C VAL A 70 18.52 10.78 14.45
N ALA A 71 17.77 9.86 13.84
CA ALA A 71 18.22 9.04 12.73
C ALA A 71 17.77 9.72 11.43
N GLN A 72 18.72 10.02 10.53
CA GLN A 72 18.39 10.61 9.23
C GLN A 72 18.44 9.56 8.13
N VAL A 73 17.43 9.56 7.28
CA VAL A 73 17.39 8.77 6.06
C VAL A 73 17.38 9.70 4.85
N ASN A 74 18.15 9.35 3.83
CA ASN A 74 18.14 10.10 2.59
C ASN A 74 16.81 9.86 1.87
N SER A 75 15.90 10.83 1.97
CA SER A 75 14.63 10.84 1.23
C SER A 75 14.81 10.89 -0.29
N ASN A 76 16.04 11.14 -0.77
CA ASN A 76 16.47 11.06 -2.17
C ASN A 76 17.48 9.92 -2.44
N MET A 77 17.72 9.00 -1.51
CA MET A 77 18.23 7.69 -1.89
C MET A 77 17.03 6.80 -2.17
N ASP A 78 17.00 6.24 -3.38
CA ASP A 78 16.46 4.90 -3.58
C ASP A 78 17.00 4.03 -2.44
N VAL A 79 16.11 3.72 -1.50
CA VAL A 79 16.36 2.79 -0.41
C VAL A 79 17.01 1.55 -1.05
N PRO A 80 18.23 1.13 -0.66
CA PRO A 80 18.74 -0.15 -1.11
C PRO A 80 17.70 -1.18 -0.65
N ALA A 81 17.14 -1.92 -1.60
CA ALA A 81 16.04 -2.85 -1.41
C ALA A 81 16.32 -3.84 -0.26
N ILE A 82 15.96 -3.48 0.97
CA ILE A 82 15.84 -4.35 2.13
C ILE A 82 14.70 -3.75 2.97
N ALA A 83 13.44 -4.18 2.87
CA ALA A 83 12.88 -5.39 2.33
C ALA A 83 12.04 -5.11 1.08
N ASN A 84 12.16 -5.96 0.06
CA ASN A 84 10.99 -6.22 -0.78
C ASN A 84 9.90 -6.71 0.17
N GLU A 85 8.98 -5.85 0.61
CA GLU A 85 7.65 -6.37 0.92
C GLU A 85 7.23 -7.10 -0.36
N PRO A 86 7.11 -8.44 -0.31
CA PRO A 86 7.02 -9.22 -1.52
C PRO A 86 5.75 -8.80 -2.24
N ARG A 87 5.88 -8.09 -3.37
CA ARG A 87 4.72 -7.68 -4.16
C ARG A 87 3.83 -8.89 -4.43
N LEU A 88 2.52 -8.68 -4.50
CA LEU A 88 1.63 -9.76 -4.89
C LEU A 88 2.04 -10.24 -6.28
N THR A 89 2.37 -11.52 -6.36
CA THR A 89 2.78 -12.20 -7.59
C THR A 89 1.71 -13.21 -7.98
N ILE A 90 1.55 -13.41 -9.28
CA ILE A 90 0.67 -14.48 -9.79
C ILE A 90 1.42 -15.80 -9.61
N ARG A 91 0.87 -16.72 -8.80
CA ARG A 91 1.37 -18.09 -8.68
C ARG A 91 0.68 -19.02 -9.67
N LYS A 92 -0.63 -18.84 -9.86
CA LYS A 92 -1.44 -19.69 -10.75
C LYS A 92 -2.66 -18.94 -11.27
N ILE A 93 -3.03 -19.23 -12.50
CA ILE A 93 -4.36 -18.94 -13.05
C ILE A 93 -4.89 -20.24 -13.64
N MET A 94 -6.08 -20.66 -13.23
CA MET A 94 -6.78 -21.82 -13.77
C MET A 94 -8.11 -21.39 -14.35
N ILE A 95 -8.44 -21.94 -15.51
CA ILE A 95 -9.70 -21.71 -16.22
C ILE A 95 -10.33 -23.08 -16.41
N SER A 96 -11.40 -23.34 -15.70
CA SER A 96 -12.18 -24.57 -15.79
C SER A 96 -13.43 -24.29 -16.60
N LEU A 97 -13.64 -25.08 -17.65
CA LEU A 97 -14.79 -24.98 -18.53
C LEU A 97 -15.71 -26.16 -18.27
N ASP A 98 -16.98 -25.86 -18.07
CA ASP A 98 -18.08 -26.82 -18.09
C ASP A 98 -19.07 -26.40 -19.19
N SER A 99 -19.93 -27.32 -19.60
CA SER A 99 -20.95 -27.21 -20.65
C SER A 99 -21.64 -25.85 -20.78
N ALA A 100 -21.96 -25.18 -19.67
CA ALA A 100 -22.62 -23.87 -19.67
C ALA A 100 -21.87 -22.77 -18.90
N SER A 101 -20.77 -23.11 -18.21
CA SER A 101 -20.14 -22.20 -17.27
C SER A 101 -18.63 -22.21 -17.37
N LEU A 102 -18.07 -21.06 -17.06
CA LEU A 102 -16.65 -20.85 -16.89
C LEU A 102 -16.38 -20.53 -15.44
N GLU A 103 -15.37 -21.17 -14.86
CA GLU A 103 -14.83 -20.82 -13.56
C GLU A 103 -13.35 -20.47 -13.70
N THR A 104 -12.97 -19.29 -13.23
CA THR A 104 -11.56 -18.89 -13.15
C THR A 104 -11.12 -18.88 -11.70
N THR A 105 -9.97 -19.47 -11.42
CA THR A 105 -9.31 -19.43 -10.11
C THR A 105 -7.96 -18.74 -10.26
N VAL A 106 -7.70 -17.73 -9.43
CA VAL A 106 -6.43 -17.00 -9.37
C VAL A 106 -5.80 -17.25 -8.00
N VAL A 107 -4.52 -17.60 -8.02
CA VAL A 107 -3.70 -17.81 -6.83
C VAL A 107 -2.59 -16.76 -6.81
N LEU A 108 -2.62 -15.91 -5.80
CA LEU A 108 -1.63 -14.86 -5.55
C LEU A 108 -0.65 -15.30 -4.45
N GLY A 109 0.60 -14.85 -4.55
CA GLY A 109 1.64 -15.08 -3.56
C GLY A 109 2.18 -13.78 -2.99
N HIS A 110 2.37 -13.73 -1.68
CA HIS A 110 3.04 -12.65 -0.95
C HIS A 110 4.02 -13.29 0.05
N GLY A 111 5.30 -13.36 -0.32
CA GLY A 111 6.30 -14.14 0.41
C GLY A 111 5.92 -15.63 0.39
N ASP A 112 5.81 -16.23 1.58
CA ASP A 112 5.39 -17.63 1.77
C ASP A 112 3.86 -17.81 1.86
N LYS A 113 3.10 -16.72 1.90
CA LYS A 113 1.63 -16.78 1.97
C LYS A 113 1.01 -16.86 0.58
N ILE A 114 -0.09 -17.61 0.50
CA ILE A 114 -0.85 -17.84 -0.72
C ILE A 114 -2.31 -17.41 -0.49
N PHE A 115 -2.88 -16.72 -1.46
CA PHE A 115 -4.26 -16.25 -1.44
C PHE A 115 -4.96 -16.70 -2.71
N GLU A 116 -6.05 -17.44 -2.54
CA GLU A 116 -6.83 -17.96 -3.66
C GLU A 116 -8.16 -17.23 -3.75
N GLY A 117 -8.63 -17.01 -4.98
CA GLY A 117 -9.96 -16.49 -5.26
C GLY A 117 -10.49 -17.08 -6.55
N SER A 118 -11.79 -17.39 -6.57
CA SER A 118 -12.48 -17.93 -7.72
C SER A 118 -13.64 -17.05 -8.16
N SER A 119 -14.04 -17.17 -9.42
CA SER A 119 -15.19 -16.49 -10.00
C SER A 119 -15.82 -17.33 -11.09
N LYS A 120 -17.13 -17.54 -11.00
CA LYS A 120 -17.91 -18.30 -11.98
C LYS A 120 -18.78 -17.37 -12.81
N GLY A 121 -18.85 -17.63 -14.11
CA GLY A 121 -19.66 -16.89 -15.05
C GLY A 121 -20.18 -17.75 -16.20
N PRO A 122 -21.11 -17.24 -17.01
CA PRO A 122 -21.64 -17.97 -18.15
C PRO A 122 -20.60 -18.12 -19.26
N LEU A 123 -20.60 -19.27 -19.93
CA LEU A 123 -19.73 -19.56 -21.08
C LEU A 123 -20.29 -18.95 -22.38
N THR A 124 -20.57 -17.64 -22.39
CA THR A 124 -21.29 -16.99 -23.50
C THR A 124 -20.42 -16.10 -24.39
N SER A 125 -19.14 -15.87 -24.07
CA SER A 125 -18.18 -15.09 -24.89
C SER A 125 -16.74 -15.14 -24.37
N GLY A 126 -15.76 -14.79 -25.22
CA GLY A 126 -14.36 -14.60 -24.81
C GLY A 126 -14.18 -13.49 -23.76
N ARG A 127 -14.98 -12.42 -23.83
CA ARG A 127 -14.98 -11.31 -22.86
C ARG A 127 -15.31 -11.75 -21.42
N ASN A 128 -16.11 -12.82 -21.26
CA ASN A 128 -16.47 -13.34 -19.94
C ASN A 128 -15.27 -14.00 -19.24
N ARG A 129 -14.30 -14.53 -20.00
CA ARG A 129 -13.05 -15.07 -19.43
C ARG A 129 -12.22 -13.97 -18.78
N ILE A 130 -12.17 -12.80 -19.41
CA ILE A 130 -11.44 -11.63 -18.89
C ILE A 130 -12.09 -11.11 -17.61
N ILE A 131 -13.41 -10.92 -17.62
CA ILE A 131 -14.16 -10.45 -16.45
C ILE A 131 -14.09 -11.48 -15.31
N SER A 132 -14.24 -12.78 -15.62
CA SER A 132 -14.12 -13.86 -14.64
C SER A 132 -12.73 -13.88 -13.99
N ALA A 133 -11.66 -13.72 -14.78
CA ALA A 133 -10.29 -13.66 -14.26
C ALA A 133 -10.03 -12.42 -13.39
N ALA A 134 -10.50 -11.25 -13.80
CA ALA A 134 -10.40 -10.03 -12.99
C ALA A 134 -11.13 -10.23 -11.65
N ASN A 135 -12.36 -10.73 -11.66
CA ASN A 135 -13.15 -10.99 -10.46
C ASN A 135 -12.52 -12.07 -9.55
N ALA A 136 -11.95 -13.13 -10.12
CA ALA A 136 -11.22 -14.14 -9.36
C ALA A 136 -10.00 -13.54 -8.65
N CYS A 137 -9.24 -12.66 -9.34
CA CYS A 137 -8.15 -11.90 -8.74
C CYS A 137 -8.65 -10.96 -7.62
N MET A 138 -9.77 -10.26 -7.83
CA MET A 138 -10.38 -9.40 -6.80
C MET A 138 -10.80 -10.19 -5.56
N ASN A 139 -11.31 -11.41 -5.73
CA ASN A 139 -11.63 -12.29 -4.61
C ASN A 139 -10.37 -12.78 -3.87
N ALA A 140 -9.29 -13.08 -4.59
CA ALA A 140 -8.00 -13.39 -3.96
C ALA A 140 -7.44 -12.18 -3.18
N LEU A 141 -7.62 -10.96 -3.70
CA LEU A 141 -7.24 -9.71 -3.03
C LEU A 141 -8.06 -9.45 -1.76
N LYS A 142 -9.36 -9.75 -1.75
CA LYS A 142 -10.18 -9.65 -0.52
C LYS A 142 -9.62 -10.55 0.59
N ASN A 143 -9.21 -11.77 0.24
CA ASN A 143 -8.57 -12.69 1.19
C ASN A 143 -7.20 -12.20 1.67
N TYR A 144 -6.46 -11.46 0.84
CA TYR A 144 -5.20 -10.82 1.21
C TYR A 144 -5.39 -9.61 2.14
N LEU A 145 -6.31 -8.69 1.80
CA LEU A 145 -6.53 -7.45 2.54
C LEU A 145 -7.27 -7.67 3.88
N GLY A 146 -8.10 -8.71 3.96
CA GLY A 146 -8.93 -8.99 5.13
C GLY A 146 -10.23 -8.18 5.17
N PRO A 147 -11.08 -8.40 6.18
CA PRO A 147 -12.47 -7.91 6.20
C PRO A 147 -12.61 -6.40 6.40
N ALA A 148 -11.55 -5.71 6.82
CA ALA A 148 -11.56 -4.26 7.04
C ALA A 148 -11.54 -3.45 5.73
N TYR A 149 -11.26 -4.10 4.60
CA TYR A 149 -11.15 -3.46 3.29
C TYR A 149 -12.23 -3.99 2.35
N ASN A 150 -12.95 -3.08 1.69
CA ASN A 150 -13.85 -3.44 0.60
C ASN A 150 -13.21 -3.01 -0.72
N ILE A 151 -12.95 -3.97 -1.60
CA ILE A 151 -12.40 -3.72 -2.93
C ILE A 151 -13.41 -4.09 -4.02
N THR A 152 -13.61 -3.17 -4.96
CA THR A 152 -14.61 -3.30 -6.04
C THR A 152 -13.99 -2.92 -7.39
N LEU A 153 -14.28 -3.71 -8.43
CA LEU A 153 -13.91 -3.38 -9.81
C LEU A 153 -14.92 -2.37 -10.35
N LEU A 154 -14.49 -1.14 -10.60
CA LEU A 154 -15.34 -0.07 -11.13
C LEU A 154 -15.46 -0.14 -12.65
N ASP A 155 -14.32 -0.35 -13.32
CA ASP A 155 -14.28 -0.37 -14.79
C ASP A 155 -13.17 -1.31 -15.31
N LEU A 156 -13.42 -1.87 -16.49
CA LEU A 156 -12.51 -2.71 -17.26
C LEU A 156 -12.61 -2.32 -18.73
N GLN A 157 -11.53 -1.74 -19.25
CA GLN A 157 -11.42 -1.34 -20.64
C GLN A 157 -10.27 -2.04 -21.34
N ARG A 158 -10.48 -2.40 -22.60
CA ARG A 158 -9.42 -2.79 -23.53
C ARG A 158 -9.12 -1.59 -24.42
N ASN A 159 -7.89 -1.11 -24.40
CA ASN A 159 -7.45 0.07 -25.11
C ASN A 159 -6.16 -0.21 -25.89
N SER A 160 -5.92 0.55 -26.96
CA SER A 160 -4.64 0.54 -27.66
C SER A 160 -3.79 1.73 -27.20
N VAL A 161 -2.57 1.46 -26.73
CA VAL A 161 -1.60 2.48 -26.30
C VAL A 161 -0.30 2.25 -27.04
N ALA A 162 0.14 3.25 -27.82
CA ALA A 162 1.31 3.13 -28.69
C ALA A 162 1.26 1.88 -29.59
N ASN A 163 0.08 1.62 -30.19
CA ASN A 163 -0.22 0.44 -31.01
C ASN A 163 -0.11 -0.93 -30.29
N ASN A 164 -0.06 -0.94 -28.97
CA ASN A 164 -0.14 -2.16 -28.18
C ASN A 164 -1.49 -2.24 -27.47
N GLU A 165 -2.17 -3.37 -27.61
CA GLU A 165 -3.39 -3.67 -26.86
C GLU A 165 -3.07 -3.82 -25.38
N CYS A 166 -3.89 -3.23 -24.52
CA CYS A 166 -3.74 -3.31 -23.07
C CYS A 166 -5.09 -3.31 -22.37
N PHE A 167 -5.11 -3.84 -21.15
CA PHE A 167 -6.23 -3.63 -20.23
C PHE A 167 -5.93 -2.46 -19.31
N VAL A 168 -6.92 -1.58 -19.15
CA VAL A 168 -6.97 -0.53 -18.14
C VAL A 168 -8.12 -0.86 -17.19
N MET A 169 -7.83 -0.87 -15.89
CA MET A 169 -8.84 -1.17 -14.87
C MET A 169 -8.82 -0.11 -13.77
N ALA A 170 -10.02 0.24 -13.30
CA ALA A 170 -10.23 1.11 -12.16
C ALA A 170 -10.83 0.30 -11.01
N LEU A 171 -10.22 0.39 -9.83
CA LEU A 171 -10.63 -0.31 -8.62
C LEU A 171 -10.95 0.72 -7.54
N SER A 172 -12.05 0.58 -6.82
CA SER A 172 -12.28 1.31 -5.57
C SER A 172 -11.82 0.44 -4.40
N ILE A 173 -11.07 1.05 -3.48
CA ILE A 173 -10.79 0.50 -2.15
C ILE A 173 -11.45 1.44 -1.13
N VAL A 174 -12.34 0.87 -0.32
CA VAL A 174 -12.91 1.53 0.86
C VAL A 174 -12.21 1.00 2.11
N GLU A 175 -11.56 1.92 2.81
CA GLU A 175 -10.94 1.76 4.13
C GLU A 175 -11.88 2.38 5.19
N PRO A 176 -11.74 2.07 6.49
CA PRO A 176 -12.63 2.61 7.54
C PRO A 176 -12.75 4.14 7.59
N PHE A 177 -11.77 4.87 7.05
CA PHE A 177 -11.69 6.33 7.10
C PHE A 177 -11.57 6.99 5.72
N GLY A 178 -11.81 6.27 4.62
CA GLY A 178 -11.75 6.86 3.29
C GLY A 178 -11.94 5.88 2.15
N GLU A 179 -12.27 6.42 0.97
CA GLU A 179 -12.34 5.69 -0.29
C GLU A 179 -11.24 6.20 -1.21
N THR A 180 -10.55 5.29 -1.91
CA THR A 180 -9.53 5.63 -2.91
C THR A 180 -9.75 4.82 -4.17
N VAL A 181 -9.67 5.50 -5.32
CA VAL A 181 -9.68 4.83 -6.62
C VAL A 181 -8.25 4.59 -7.09
N LEU A 182 -7.98 3.34 -7.46
CA LEU A 182 -6.71 2.88 -8.00
C LEU A 182 -6.87 2.52 -9.46
N TYR A 183 -5.81 2.76 -10.23
CA TYR A 183 -5.78 2.49 -11.66
C TYR A 183 -4.60 1.60 -12.00
N GLY A 184 -4.88 0.56 -12.77
CA GLY A 184 -3.88 -0.39 -13.24
C GLY A 184 -3.94 -0.56 -14.75
N ILE A 185 -2.79 -0.79 -15.35
CA ILE A 185 -2.65 -1.03 -16.78
C ILE A 185 -1.73 -2.22 -17.02
N SER A 186 -2.07 -3.08 -17.97
CA SER A 186 -1.21 -4.19 -18.40
C SER A 186 -1.31 -4.42 -19.90
N PRO A 187 -0.18 -4.55 -20.61
CA PRO A 187 -0.17 -4.90 -22.02
C PRO A 187 -0.64 -6.34 -22.25
N ILE A 188 -1.22 -6.58 -23.42
CA ILE A 188 -1.57 -7.88 -23.96
C ILE A 188 -0.50 -8.22 -25.00
N ASN A 189 0.47 -9.05 -24.61
CA ASN A 189 1.62 -9.34 -25.47
C ASN A 189 1.28 -10.33 -26.61
N SER A 190 0.26 -11.17 -26.39
CA SER A 190 -0.28 -12.13 -27.37
C SER A 190 -1.72 -12.51 -27.02
N PRO A 191 -2.50 -13.08 -27.96
CA PRO A 191 -3.87 -13.54 -27.70
C PRO A 191 -4.00 -14.52 -26.53
N GLU A 192 -2.99 -15.36 -26.31
CA GLU A 192 -2.97 -16.37 -25.24
C GLU A 192 -2.76 -15.73 -23.85
N THR A 193 -2.16 -14.55 -23.81
CA THR A 193 -1.87 -13.83 -22.56
C THR A 193 -2.98 -12.90 -22.09
N GLU A 194 -4.11 -12.80 -22.80
CA GLU A 194 -5.20 -11.87 -22.45
C GLU A 194 -5.68 -12.05 -21.01
N VAL A 195 -5.88 -13.30 -20.56
CA VAL A 195 -6.34 -13.57 -19.20
C VAL A 195 -5.29 -13.16 -18.17
N GLN A 196 -4.02 -13.46 -18.42
CA GLN A 196 -2.92 -13.05 -17.55
C GLN A 196 -2.82 -11.52 -17.49
N ALA A 197 -2.95 -10.83 -18.63
CA ALA A 197 -2.91 -9.38 -18.70
C ALA A 197 -4.04 -8.74 -17.89
N ALA A 198 -5.24 -9.35 -17.86
CA ALA A 198 -6.34 -8.89 -17.01
C ALA A 198 -5.98 -8.96 -15.52
N VAL A 199 -5.43 -10.09 -15.06
CA VAL A 199 -4.98 -10.25 -13.66
C VAL A 199 -3.83 -9.29 -13.34
N MET A 200 -2.90 -9.10 -14.28
CA MET A 200 -1.78 -8.16 -14.12
C MET A 200 -2.24 -6.71 -14.07
N ALA A 201 -3.30 -6.32 -14.78
CA ALA A 201 -3.87 -4.97 -14.68
C ALA A 201 -4.43 -4.71 -13.28
N VAL A 202 -5.16 -5.67 -12.70
CA VAL A 202 -5.61 -5.60 -11.29
C VAL A 202 -4.42 -5.45 -10.35
N LEU A 203 -3.40 -6.32 -10.48
CA LEU A 203 -2.21 -6.26 -9.62
C LEU A 203 -1.40 -4.97 -9.83
N SER A 204 -1.35 -4.43 -11.04
CA SER A 204 -0.69 -3.14 -11.32
C SER A 204 -1.39 -1.98 -10.60
N ALA A 205 -2.71 -2.05 -10.42
CA ALA A 205 -3.45 -1.04 -9.66
C ALA A 205 -3.09 -1.08 -8.17
N VAL A 206 -2.92 -2.29 -7.62
CA VAL A 206 -2.79 -2.53 -6.18
C VAL A 206 -1.33 -2.53 -5.70
N ASN A 207 -0.39 -3.07 -6.49
CA ASN A 207 1.04 -3.08 -6.14
C ASN A 207 1.70 -1.68 -6.21
N ARG A 208 1.06 -0.71 -6.88
CA ARG A 208 1.56 0.68 -7.02
C ARG A 208 1.38 1.53 -5.75
N PRO A 209 0.22 1.55 -5.07
CA PRO A 209 0.05 2.21 -3.77
C PRO A 209 0.63 1.40 -2.59
N ILE A 210 0.67 0.07 -2.66
CA ILE A 210 1.27 -0.77 -1.59
C ILE A 210 2.78 -0.53 -1.43
N THR A 211 3.45 0.06 -2.44
CA THR A 211 4.88 0.38 -2.39
C THR A 211 5.18 1.87 -2.23
N ARG A 212 4.19 2.73 -1.97
CA ARG A 212 4.41 4.16 -1.71
C ARG A 212 3.90 4.51 -0.31
N PRO A 213 4.76 5.00 0.62
CA PRO A 213 4.24 5.65 1.81
C PRO A 213 3.34 6.80 1.34
N LYS A 214 2.09 6.83 1.82
CA LYS A 214 1.18 7.96 1.61
C LYS A 214 1.92 9.21 2.12
N LYS A 215 2.31 10.11 1.22
CA LYS A 215 2.70 11.48 1.59
C LYS A 215 1.41 12.16 2.06
N HIS A 216 1.22 12.21 3.37
CA HIS A 216 0.34 13.18 4.02
C HIS A 216 1.17 14.40 4.39
#